data_AF-A0A952ZI16-F1
#
_entry.id   AF-A0A952ZI16-F1
#
_cell.length_a   1.000
_cell.length_b   1.000
_cell.length_c   1.000
_cell.angle_alpha   90.00
_cell.angle_beta   90.00
_cell.angle_gamma   90.00
#
_symmetry.space_group_name_H-M   'P 1'
#
loop_
_entity.id
_entity.type
_entity.pdbx_description
1 polymer ?
#
loop_
_entity_poly.entity_id
_entity_poly.type
_entity_poly.pdbx_seq_one_letter_code
_entity_poly.pdbx_strand_id
1 'polypeptide(L)'
;MNMNTLRMATAMLACIASPLVLGAGGSVPDNVAYVTNQGGGVSVLDLATLKPAGEVAVGKDPRGIGITPNGRWLLTANQGTADVSVIDTRQLKETKRIPVGKNVEFLRVSADGKLAFVTYEPSSTGKPPAAGHKEADDDATPAEVAVIDLQKGAVVARMKASPETEGIEFSPDHKRMVVTNEGTDTIGVYDLATYKLQKTINISSHGSRPRGIKLSPDGRTYVVTLENSDNFLVLDADLKVIKSVSTEKGPYGVAFDREGRTIWVAASRGNKLQVFDAASLAPLAAIPVGKRCWHFSFTPDEQKVLLACGRSDSVLVIDAKDYKVLDTLEGYKLPWGVVTYPKSDGSLDTAKTTGK
;
A
#
# COMPACT_ATOMS: atom_id res chain seq x y z
N MET A 1 36.70 57.06 40.50
CA MET A 1 36.02 57.39 39.24
C MET A 1 35.36 56.13 38.72
N ASN A 2 34.06 56.22 38.44
CA ASN A 2 33.19 55.16 37.92
C ASN A 2 33.77 54.43 36.70
N MET A 3 33.44 53.15 36.53
CA MET A 3 32.63 52.72 35.37
C MET A 3 32.14 51.27 35.51
N ASN A 4 30.85 51.13 35.15
CA ASN A 4 29.99 49.95 35.13
C ASN A 4 30.57 48.74 34.39
N THR A 5 30.32 47.54 34.91
CA THR A 5 30.20 46.33 34.10
C THR A 5 28.82 45.70 34.28
N LEU A 6 28.15 45.61 33.15
CA LEU A 6 26.74 45.29 32.93
C LEU A 6 26.51 43.78 33.07
N ARG A 7 25.51 43.37 33.86
CA ARG A 7 24.99 42.00 33.89
C ARG A 7 24.23 41.72 32.59
N MET A 8 24.68 40.75 31.79
CA MET A 8 23.89 40.17 30.69
C MET A 8 22.74 39.34 31.28
N ALA A 9 21.50 39.77 31.03
CA ALA A 9 20.31 38.99 31.31
C ALA A 9 20.03 38.06 30.12
N THR A 10 19.94 36.76 30.39
CA THR A 10 19.56 35.72 29.44
C THR A 10 18.06 35.84 29.14
N ALA A 11 17.69 36.19 27.91
CA ALA A 11 16.30 36.16 27.46
C ALA A 11 15.96 34.73 26.99
N MET A 12 15.19 33.98 27.79
CA MET A 12 14.50 32.78 27.32
C MET A 12 13.35 33.21 26.40
N LEU A 13 13.43 32.89 25.11
CA LEU A 13 12.25 32.90 24.23
C LEU A 13 11.37 31.69 24.60
N ALA A 14 10.22 31.96 25.21
CA ALA A 14 9.15 30.99 25.32
C ALA A 14 8.46 30.87 23.95
N CYS A 15 8.62 29.73 23.27
CA CYS A 15 7.83 29.37 22.10
C CYS A 15 6.39 29.14 22.52
N ILE A 16 5.53 30.14 22.31
CA ILE A 16 4.08 29.96 22.40
C ILE A 16 3.63 29.28 21.12
N ALA A 17 3.33 27.97 21.20
CA ALA A 17 2.69 27.25 20.12
C ALA A 17 1.29 27.84 19.89
N SER A 18 1.11 28.52 18.75
CA SER A 18 -0.21 28.96 18.31
C SER A 18 -0.92 27.80 17.61
N PRO A 19 -2.19 27.50 17.96
CA PRO A 19 -2.96 26.50 17.23
C PRO A 19 -3.31 27.07 15.86
N LEU A 20 -2.89 26.38 14.81
CA LEU A 20 -3.30 26.66 13.44
C LEU A 20 -4.80 26.29 13.32
N VAL A 21 -5.67 27.29 13.29
CA VAL A 21 -7.09 27.09 12.97
C VAL A 21 -7.22 27.05 11.45
N LEU A 22 -7.39 25.85 10.90
CA LEU A 22 -7.77 25.66 9.50
C LEU A 22 -9.24 26.07 9.32
N GLY A 23 -9.48 27.04 8.43
CA GLY A 23 -10.80 27.56 8.11
C GLY A 23 -11.73 26.49 7.52
N ALA A 24 -13.01 26.58 7.86
CA ALA A 24 -14.07 25.76 7.30
C ALA A 24 -14.23 26.04 5.79
N GLY A 25 -13.77 25.10 4.98
CA GLY A 25 -13.88 25.13 3.52
C GLY A 25 -12.91 24.22 2.77
N GLY A 26 -12.28 23.25 3.44
CA GLY A 26 -11.22 22.43 2.87
C GLY A 26 -11.63 21.77 1.56
N SER A 27 -10.98 22.19 0.47
CA SER A 27 -10.89 21.40 -0.75
C SER A 27 -10.30 20.02 -0.42
N VAL A 28 -10.51 19.04 -1.30
CA VAL A 28 -9.69 17.83 -1.22
C VAL A 28 -8.23 18.30 -1.28
N PRO A 29 -7.31 17.80 -0.44
CA PRO A 29 -5.91 18.16 -0.58
C PRO A 29 -5.47 17.83 -2.01
N ASP A 30 -5.15 18.86 -2.78
CA ASP A 30 -4.73 18.71 -4.16
C ASP A 30 -3.25 18.32 -4.18
N ASN A 31 -2.92 17.27 -4.92
CA ASN A 31 -1.54 16.79 -5.12
C ASN A 31 -0.80 16.45 -3.81
N VAL A 32 -1.32 15.45 -3.09
CA VAL A 32 -0.75 14.95 -1.83
C VAL A 32 -0.42 13.46 -1.88
N ALA A 33 0.43 13.01 -0.97
CA ALA A 33 0.55 11.61 -0.60
C ALA A 33 0.08 11.37 0.84
N TYR A 34 -0.50 10.19 1.05
CA TYR A 34 -0.85 9.67 2.36
C TYR A 34 0.02 8.46 2.65
N VAL A 35 0.63 8.43 3.82
CA VAL A 35 1.55 7.37 4.24
C VAL A 35 1.07 6.79 5.56
N THR A 36 0.85 5.48 5.63
CA THR A 36 0.57 4.79 6.90
C THR A 36 1.85 4.56 7.67
N ASN A 37 1.81 4.86 8.97
CA ASN A 37 2.90 4.64 9.91
C ASN A 37 2.44 3.67 10.98
N GLN A 38 2.98 2.44 11.01
CA GLN A 38 2.55 1.45 11.99
C GLN A 38 2.76 1.94 13.44
N GLY A 39 3.84 2.70 13.69
CA GLY A 39 4.10 3.32 15.00
C GLY A 39 3.35 4.64 15.24
N GLY A 40 2.38 5.01 14.41
CA GLY A 40 1.67 6.28 14.44
C GLY A 40 0.31 6.22 13.77
N GLY A 41 0.01 7.24 12.96
CA GLY A 41 -1.21 7.31 12.16
C GLY A 41 -0.93 7.45 10.67
N VAL A 42 -1.71 8.26 9.98
CA VAL A 42 -1.48 8.60 8.56
C VAL A 42 -0.80 9.96 8.46
N SER A 43 0.39 10.01 7.88
CA SER A 43 1.05 11.28 7.52
C SER A 43 0.55 11.76 6.16
N VAL A 44 0.40 13.06 6.01
CA VAL A 44 0.04 13.73 4.75
C VAL A 44 1.25 14.53 4.27
N LEU A 45 1.65 14.32 3.02
CA LEU A 45 2.77 14.98 2.36
C LEU A 45 2.26 15.83 1.20
N ASP A 46 2.65 17.10 1.14
CA ASP A 46 2.43 17.95 -0.03
C ASP A 46 3.42 17.56 -1.13
N LEU A 47 2.95 17.17 -2.31
CA LEU A 47 3.83 16.66 -3.39
C LEU A 47 4.53 17.76 -4.18
N ALA A 48 4.06 19.01 -4.10
CA ALA A 48 4.71 20.13 -4.77
C ALA A 48 5.98 20.55 -4.02
N THR A 49 5.93 20.50 -2.69
CA THR A 49 6.99 20.98 -1.79
C THR A 49 7.76 19.86 -1.10
N LEU A 50 7.23 18.63 -1.10
CA LEU A 50 7.74 17.48 -0.35
C LEU A 50 7.82 17.74 1.17
N LYS A 51 6.91 18.57 1.69
CA LYS A 51 6.84 18.92 3.12
C LYS A 51 5.62 18.30 3.79
N PRO A 52 5.68 18.02 5.10
CA PRO A 52 4.52 17.58 5.87
C PRO A 52 3.36 18.58 5.75
N ALA A 53 2.17 18.07 5.42
CA ALA A 53 0.94 18.83 5.26
C ALA A 53 -0.09 18.54 6.37
N GLY A 54 0.11 17.47 7.14
CA GLY A 54 -0.77 17.10 8.25
C GLY A 54 -0.54 15.67 8.73
N GLU A 55 -1.23 15.31 9.80
CA GLU A 55 -1.28 13.95 10.31
C GLU A 55 -2.70 13.62 10.77
N VAL A 56 -3.13 12.38 10.58
CA VAL A 56 -4.44 11.89 10.99
C VAL A 56 -4.25 10.72 11.96
N ALA A 57 -4.78 10.87 13.17
CA ALA A 57 -4.86 9.77 14.12
C ALA A 57 -5.91 8.74 13.66
N VAL A 58 -5.55 7.46 13.73
CA VAL A 58 -6.34 6.31 13.27
C VAL A 58 -6.24 5.16 14.28
N GLY A 59 -6.74 3.98 13.93
CA GLY A 59 -6.50 2.76 14.69
C GLY A 59 -5.02 2.39 14.78
N LYS A 60 -4.71 1.36 15.59
CA LYS A 60 -3.33 0.99 15.92
C LYS A 60 -2.70 0.15 14.80
N ASP A 61 -1.41 0.35 14.55
CA ASP A 61 -0.60 -0.37 13.57
C ASP A 61 -1.21 -0.31 12.15
N PRO A 62 -1.48 0.89 11.59
CA PRO A 62 -2.05 1.03 10.25
C PRO A 62 -1.07 0.52 9.17
N ARG A 63 -1.59 -0.26 8.22
CA ARG A 63 -0.85 -0.87 7.11
C ARG A 63 -1.48 -0.50 5.77
N GLY A 64 -2.31 -1.37 5.18
CA GLY A 64 -3.02 -1.16 3.92
C GLY A 64 -3.73 0.18 3.90
N ILE A 65 -3.54 0.95 2.83
CA ILE A 65 -4.15 2.27 2.66
C ILE A 65 -4.71 2.42 1.26
N GLY A 66 -5.87 3.06 1.18
CA GLY A 66 -6.61 3.22 -0.05
C GLY A 66 -7.46 4.48 -0.05
N ILE A 67 -7.67 5.07 -1.22
CA ILE A 67 -8.43 6.30 -1.39
C ILE A 67 -9.53 6.10 -2.43
N THR A 68 -10.70 6.67 -2.18
CA THR A 68 -11.80 6.69 -3.15
C THR A 68 -11.41 7.47 -4.41
N PRO A 69 -11.96 7.13 -5.60
CA PRO A 69 -11.64 7.80 -6.87
C PRO A 69 -11.84 9.32 -6.85
N ASN A 70 -12.82 9.80 -6.09
CA ASN A 70 -13.10 11.23 -5.92
C ASN A 70 -12.22 11.92 -4.85
N GLY A 71 -11.29 11.17 -4.24
CA GLY A 71 -10.36 11.65 -3.23
C GLY A 71 -10.96 11.98 -1.88
N ARG A 72 -12.27 11.78 -1.66
CA ARG A 72 -12.95 12.26 -0.45
C ARG A 72 -12.69 11.38 0.77
N TRP A 73 -12.70 10.07 0.57
CA TRP A 73 -12.55 9.09 1.63
C TRP A 73 -11.22 8.35 1.46
N LEU A 74 -10.42 8.39 2.51
CA LEU A 74 -9.22 7.58 2.69
C LEU A 74 -9.52 6.50 3.71
N LEU A 75 -9.02 5.29 3.47
CA LEU A 75 -9.22 4.13 4.32
C LEU A 75 -7.87 3.55 4.71
N THR A 76 -7.73 3.12 5.96
CA THR A 76 -6.56 2.39 6.43
C THR A 76 -6.95 1.14 7.22
N ALA A 77 -6.29 0.02 6.90
CA ALA A 77 -6.37 -1.25 7.61
C ALA A 77 -5.50 -1.17 8.86
N ASN A 78 -6.12 -1.26 10.04
CA ASN A 78 -5.42 -1.14 11.31
C ASN A 78 -5.25 -2.52 11.93
N GLN A 79 -4.05 -3.08 11.77
CA GLN A 79 -3.77 -4.45 12.21
C GLN A 79 -3.99 -4.59 13.73
N GLY A 80 -3.53 -3.61 14.51
CA GLY A 80 -3.51 -3.66 15.97
C GLY A 80 -4.88 -3.44 16.62
N THR A 81 -5.80 -2.72 15.95
CA THR A 81 -7.19 -2.52 16.43
C THR A 81 -8.22 -3.41 15.75
N ALA A 82 -7.82 -4.25 14.79
CA ALA A 82 -8.71 -5.19 14.10
C ALA A 82 -9.88 -4.50 13.34
N ASP A 83 -9.64 -3.29 12.84
CA ASP A 83 -10.64 -2.43 12.21
C ASP A 83 -10.08 -1.68 10.99
N VAL A 84 -10.97 -0.97 10.29
CA VAL A 84 -10.62 -0.05 9.21
C VAL A 84 -11.06 1.36 9.58
N SER A 85 -10.13 2.30 9.59
CA SER A 85 -10.45 3.72 9.74
C SER A 85 -10.92 4.30 8.41
N VAL A 86 -11.99 5.10 8.45
CA VAL A 86 -12.49 5.92 7.33
C VAL A 86 -12.21 7.37 7.66
N ILE A 87 -11.51 8.07 6.78
CA ILE A 87 -10.97 9.41 6.98
C ILE A 87 -11.56 10.34 5.94
N ASP A 88 -12.12 11.47 6.37
CA ASP A 88 -12.47 12.57 5.48
C ASP A 88 -11.19 13.36 5.15
N THR A 89 -10.78 13.32 3.89
CA THR A 89 -9.53 13.96 3.44
C THR A 89 -9.60 15.48 3.46
N ARG A 90 -10.79 16.07 3.38
CA ARG A 90 -10.97 17.53 3.43
C ARG A 90 -10.79 18.08 4.84
N GLN A 91 -11.13 17.26 5.83
CA GLN A 91 -11.02 17.61 7.24
C GLN A 91 -9.77 17.03 7.90
N LEU A 92 -9.05 16.14 7.20
CA LEU A 92 -7.95 15.34 7.74
C LEU A 92 -8.32 14.69 9.07
N LYS A 93 -9.48 14.03 9.09
CA LYS A 93 -10.05 13.48 10.32
C LYS A 93 -10.70 12.13 10.11
N GLU A 94 -10.43 11.20 11.02
CA GLU A 94 -11.18 9.95 11.13
C GLU A 94 -12.66 10.23 11.43
N THR A 95 -13.55 9.75 10.58
CA THR A 95 -15.00 9.88 10.74
C THR A 95 -15.65 8.61 11.25
N LYS A 96 -15.03 7.45 11.01
CA LYS A 96 -15.56 6.15 11.41
C LYS A 96 -14.46 5.11 11.56
N ARG A 97 -14.65 4.16 12.48
CA ARG A 97 -13.94 2.88 12.48
C ARG A 97 -14.93 1.75 12.25
N ILE A 98 -14.59 0.86 11.33
CA ILE A 98 -15.41 -0.27 10.92
C ILE A 98 -14.71 -1.54 11.41
N PRO A 99 -15.26 -2.25 12.41
CA PRO A 99 -14.69 -3.51 12.86
C PRO A 99 -14.65 -4.53 11.72
N VAL A 100 -13.50 -5.18 11.52
CA VAL A 100 -13.31 -6.19 10.47
C VAL A 100 -13.01 -7.55 11.09
N GLY A 101 -11.92 -7.63 11.86
CA GLY A 101 -11.41 -8.85 12.47
C GLY A 101 -9.91 -8.77 12.69
N LYS A 102 -9.33 -9.78 13.34
CA LYS A 102 -7.89 -9.77 13.66
C LYS A 102 -7.03 -9.78 12.39
N ASN A 103 -5.81 -9.27 12.52
CA ASN A 103 -4.79 -9.27 11.48
C ASN A 103 -5.29 -8.68 10.15
N VAL A 104 -5.89 -7.48 10.20
CA VAL A 104 -6.22 -6.72 8.98
C VAL A 104 -4.92 -6.24 8.34
N GLU A 105 -4.74 -6.50 7.04
CA GLU A 105 -3.45 -6.29 6.38
C GLU A 105 -3.53 -5.30 5.22
N PHE A 106 -4.20 -5.69 4.14
CA PHE A 106 -4.28 -4.95 2.89
C PHE A 106 -5.71 -4.49 2.61
N LEU A 107 -5.87 -3.43 1.81
CA LEU A 107 -7.17 -3.07 1.27
C LEU A 107 -7.10 -2.49 -0.13
N ARG A 108 -8.21 -2.61 -0.87
CA ARG A 108 -8.45 -1.94 -2.14
C ARG A 108 -9.83 -1.33 -2.20
N VAL A 109 -9.96 -0.14 -2.80
CA VAL A 109 -11.25 0.50 -3.07
C VAL A 109 -11.74 0.16 -4.49
N SER A 110 -13.03 -0.12 -4.65
CA SER A 110 -13.65 -0.38 -5.95
C SER A 110 -13.52 0.83 -6.88
N ALA A 111 -13.52 0.57 -8.19
CA ALA A 111 -13.39 1.63 -9.21
C ALA A 111 -14.50 2.68 -9.16
N ASP A 112 -15.71 2.29 -8.70
CA ASP A 112 -16.84 3.21 -8.50
C ASP A 112 -16.83 3.90 -7.13
N GLY A 113 -15.87 3.57 -6.26
CA GLY A 113 -15.69 4.17 -4.95
C GLY A 113 -16.77 3.81 -3.92
N LYS A 114 -17.56 2.76 -4.15
CA LYS A 114 -18.64 2.36 -3.24
C LYS A 114 -18.26 1.26 -2.27
N LEU A 115 -17.33 0.39 -2.65
CA LEU A 115 -16.91 -0.74 -1.85
C LEU A 115 -15.41 -0.65 -1.51
N ALA A 116 -15.04 -1.18 -0.36
CA ALA A 116 -13.65 -1.51 -0.04
C ALA A 116 -13.53 -3.01 0.28
N PHE A 117 -12.46 -3.63 -0.20
CA PHE A 117 -12.13 -5.03 0.01
C PHE A 117 -10.91 -5.09 0.90
N VAL A 118 -10.97 -5.87 1.96
CA VAL A 118 -9.97 -5.83 3.04
C VAL A 118 -9.58 -7.25 3.42
N THR A 119 -8.31 -7.59 3.28
CA THR A 119 -7.79 -8.89 3.73
C THR A 119 -7.61 -8.91 5.23
N TYR A 120 -8.02 -10.00 5.86
CA TYR A 120 -7.81 -10.20 7.29
C TYR A 120 -7.82 -11.69 7.68
N GLU A 121 -7.24 -12.00 8.84
CA GLU A 121 -7.09 -13.37 9.35
C GLU A 121 -7.56 -13.50 10.80
N PRO A 122 -8.77 -14.03 11.02
CA PRO A 122 -9.32 -14.19 12.36
C PRO A 122 -8.49 -15.12 13.26
N SER A 123 -7.85 -16.13 12.68
CA SER A 123 -7.04 -17.14 13.38
C SER A 123 -5.60 -16.69 13.66
N SER A 124 -5.12 -15.65 13.00
CA SER A 124 -3.71 -15.26 13.07
C SER A 124 -3.31 -14.80 14.48
N THR A 125 -2.08 -15.15 14.85
CA THR A 125 -1.43 -14.64 16.07
C THR A 125 -0.72 -13.29 15.86
N GLY A 126 -0.79 -12.75 14.64
CA GLY A 126 -0.26 -11.42 14.27
C GLY A 126 1.24 -11.38 13.99
N LYS A 127 1.93 -12.53 13.95
CA LYS A 127 3.34 -12.65 13.56
C LYS A 127 3.44 -13.42 12.24
N PRO A 128 4.23 -12.92 11.26
CA PRO A 128 4.52 -13.72 10.08
C PRO A 128 5.16 -15.05 10.52
N PRO A 129 4.70 -16.21 10.01
CA PRO A 129 5.34 -17.47 10.30
C PRO A 129 6.81 -17.44 9.85
N ALA A 130 7.68 -18.11 10.60
CA ALA A 130 9.08 -18.25 10.22
C ALA A 130 9.17 -18.98 8.88
N ALA A 131 10.12 -18.56 8.01
CA ALA A 131 10.28 -19.14 6.69
C ALA A 131 10.42 -20.67 6.77
N GLY A 132 9.56 -21.41 6.07
CA GLY A 132 9.53 -22.87 6.06
C GLY A 132 8.62 -23.52 7.11
N HIS A 133 7.96 -22.75 7.99
CA HIS A 133 6.96 -23.27 8.91
C HIS A 133 5.55 -22.95 8.42
N LYS A 134 4.74 -23.99 8.22
CA LYS A 134 3.28 -23.83 8.07
C LYS A 134 2.70 -23.54 9.44
N GLU A 135 1.72 -22.64 9.53
CA GLU A 135 0.90 -22.52 10.73
C GLU A 135 0.27 -23.89 11.04
N ALA A 136 0.15 -24.20 12.33
CA ALA A 136 -0.46 -25.45 12.77
C ALA A 136 -1.91 -25.48 12.27
N ASP A 137 -2.26 -26.56 11.58
CA ASP A 137 -3.56 -26.85 10.97
C ASP A 137 -4.58 -27.27 12.05
N ASP A 138 -4.71 -26.48 13.12
CA ASP A 138 -5.91 -26.56 13.96
C ASP A 138 -7.04 -25.91 13.17
N ASP A 139 -8.27 -26.45 13.29
CA ASP A 139 -9.56 -26.06 12.67
C ASP A 139 -9.97 -24.57 12.85
N ALA A 140 -9.03 -23.66 12.63
CA ALA A 140 -9.08 -22.25 12.92
C ALA A 140 -9.82 -21.53 11.80
N THR A 141 -10.58 -20.50 12.17
CA THR A 141 -11.39 -19.72 11.25
C THR A 141 -10.55 -19.26 10.05
N PRO A 142 -10.97 -19.54 8.80
CA PRO A 142 -10.16 -19.26 7.63
C PRO A 142 -9.88 -17.76 7.48
N ALA A 143 -8.79 -17.44 6.80
CA ALA A 143 -8.56 -16.09 6.28
C ALA A 143 -9.74 -15.65 5.41
N GLU A 144 -10.01 -14.35 5.34
CA GLU A 144 -11.13 -13.81 4.60
C GLU A 144 -10.82 -12.45 3.96
N VAL A 145 -11.59 -12.12 2.93
CA VAL A 145 -11.71 -10.75 2.42
C VAL A 145 -13.05 -10.18 2.87
N ALA A 146 -13.03 -9.14 3.71
CA ALA A 146 -14.22 -8.40 4.10
C ALA A 146 -14.59 -7.40 3.01
N VAL A 147 -15.88 -7.31 2.70
CA VAL A 147 -16.45 -6.32 1.78
C VAL A 147 -17.15 -5.25 2.60
N ILE A 148 -16.64 -4.03 2.55
CA ILE A 148 -17.19 -2.87 3.24
C ILE A 148 -17.97 -2.03 2.23
N ASP A 149 -19.23 -1.75 2.53
CA ASP A 149 -20.04 -0.76 1.82
C ASP A 149 -19.76 0.62 2.43
N LEU A 150 -19.18 1.53 1.65
CA LEU A 150 -18.74 2.84 2.14
C LEU A 150 -19.90 3.79 2.43
N GLN A 151 -21.05 3.59 1.78
CA GLN A 151 -22.24 4.39 2.07
C GLN A 151 -22.89 3.96 3.38
N LYS A 152 -22.97 2.64 3.64
CA LYS A 152 -23.44 2.09 4.92
C LYS A 152 -22.40 2.22 6.03
N GLY A 153 -21.13 2.30 5.66
CA GLY A 153 -19.98 2.27 6.55
C GLY A 153 -19.94 1.00 7.40
N ALA A 154 -20.17 -0.15 6.78
CA ALA A 154 -20.23 -1.44 7.47
C ALA A 154 -19.76 -2.58 6.56
N VAL A 155 -19.29 -3.68 7.17
CA VAL A 155 -19.05 -4.93 6.46
C VAL A 155 -20.39 -5.51 6.01
N VAL A 156 -20.53 -5.78 4.71
CA VAL A 156 -21.76 -6.31 4.08
C VAL A 156 -21.60 -7.72 3.55
N ALA A 157 -20.38 -8.20 3.37
CA ALA A 157 -20.08 -9.57 2.98
C ALA A 157 -18.67 -9.98 3.45
N ARG A 158 -18.42 -11.29 3.49
CA ARG A 158 -17.13 -11.88 3.80
C ARG A 158 -16.87 -13.04 2.84
N MET A 159 -15.67 -13.08 2.28
CA MET A 159 -15.26 -14.03 1.25
C MET A 159 -14.16 -14.91 1.81
N LYS A 160 -14.37 -16.22 1.89
CA LYS A 160 -13.35 -17.15 2.38
C LYS A 160 -12.11 -17.13 1.49
N ALA A 161 -10.95 -16.95 2.09
CA ALA A 161 -9.64 -16.97 1.45
C ALA A 161 -8.78 -18.10 2.01
N SER A 162 -7.63 -18.32 1.39
CA SER A 162 -6.62 -19.23 1.93
C SER A 162 -5.74 -18.50 2.95
N PRO A 163 -5.08 -19.20 3.88
CA PRO A 163 -4.23 -18.59 4.90
C PRO A 163 -3.18 -17.60 4.36
N GLU A 164 -2.87 -16.58 5.15
CA GLU A 164 -1.92 -15.50 4.83
C GLU A 164 -2.32 -14.80 3.52
N THR A 165 -3.56 -14.30 3.47
CA THR A 165 -4.12 -13.60 2.31
C THR A 165 -3.77 -12.12 2.36
N GLU A 166 -3.16 -11.57 1.32
CA GLU A 166 -2.69 -10.18 1.35
C GLU A 166 -3.07 -9.38 0.11
N GLY A 167 -2.43 -9.64 -1.03
CA GLY A 167 -2.56 -8.79 -2.20
C GLY A 167 -3.94 -8.91 -2.84
N ILE A 168 -4.56 -7.77 -3.14
CA ILE A 168 -5.83 -7.67 -3.87
C ILE A 168 -5.60 -6.90 -5.17
N GLU A 169 -6.09 -7.47 -6.28
CA GLU A 169 -6.24 -6.77 -7.55
C GLU A 169 -7.56 -7.14 -8.23
N PHE A 170 -7.97 -6.36 -9.23
CA PHE A 170 -9.19 -6.61 -9.99
C PHE A 170 -8.91 -7.12 -11.40
N SER A 171 -9.91 -7.79 -11.96
CA SER A 171 -10.02 -8.05 -13.39
C SER A 171 -10.20 -6.76 -14.20
N PRO A 172 -9.79 -6.72 -15.48
CA PRO A 172 -9.95 -5.53 -16.33
C PRO A 172 -11.38 -5.02 -16.43
N ASP A 173 -12.37 -5.92 -16.36
CA ASP A 173 -13.80 -5.58 -16.39
C ASP A 173 -14.40 -5.29 -15.00
N HIS A 174 -13.56 -5.33 -13.94
CA HIS A 174 -13.94 -5.16 -12.54
C HIS A 174 -15.05 -6.10 -12.05
N LYS A 175 -15.27 -7.25 -12.70
CA LYS A 175 -16.28 -8.24 -12.27
C LYS A 175 -15.71 -9.32 -11.37
N ARG A 176 -14.39 -9.50 -11.40
CA ARG A 176 -13.64 -10.44 -10.57
C ARG A 176 -12.58 -9.74 -9.73
N MET A 177 -12.35 -10.28 -8.54
CA MET A 177 -11.24 -9.94 -7.65
C MET A 177 -10.24 -11.09 -7.65
N VAL A 178 -8.96 -10.76 -7.68
CA VAL A 178 -7.83 -11.67 -7.68
C VAL A 178 -7.04 -11.45 -6.40
N VAL A 179 -6.76 -12.52 -5.67
CA VAL A 179 -6.16 -12.47 -4.35
C VAL A 179 -4.96 -13.40 -4.27
N THR A 180 -3.82 -12.90 -3.80
CA THR A 180 -2.64 -13.72 -3.52
C THR A 180 -2.72 -14.32 -2.12
N ASN A 181 -2.49 -15.62 -2.03
CA ASN A 181 -2.50 -16.35 -0.77
C ASN A 181 -1.09 -16.88 -0.47
N GLU A 182 -0.41 -16.25 0.47
CA GLU A 182 0.99 -16.50 0.82
C GLU A 182 1.20 -17.89 1.41
N GLY A 183 0.28 -18.32 2.29
CA GLY A 183 0.44 -19.55 3.07
C GLY A 183 0.25 -20.82 2.27
N THR A 184 -0.34 -20.73 1.08
CA THR A 184 -0.67 -21.88 0.22
C THR A 184 -0.06 -21.82 -1.17
N ASP A 185 0.73 -20.79 -1.48
CA ASP A 185 1.32 -20.57 -2.80
C ASP A 185 0.26 -20.58 -3.93
N THR A 186 -0.86 -19.88 -3.69
CA THR A 186 -1.99 -19.85 -4.63
C THR A 186 -2.49 -18.44 -4.94
N ILE A 187 -3.25 -18.34 -6.03
CA ILE A 187 -4.06 -17.17 -6.39
C ILE A 187 -5.53 -17.57 -6.37
N GLY A 188 -6.35 -16.87 -5.58
CA GLY A 188 -7.81 -17.01 -5.57
C GLY A 188 -8.48 -16.03 -6.53
N VAL A 189 -9.49 -16.50 -7.26
CA VAL A 189 -10.30 -15.69 -8.19
C VAL A 189 -11.74 -15.71 -7.72
N TYR A 190 -12.30 -14.54 -7.49
CA TYR A 190 -13.63 -14.39 -6.92
C TYR A 190 -14.55 -13.57 -7.80
N ASP A 191 -15.81 -13.96 -7.85
CA ASP A 191 -16.88 -13.20 -8.50
C ASP A 191 -17.37 -12.07 -7.59
N LEU A 192 -17.37 -10.82 -8.08
CA LEU A 192 -17.77 -9.66 -7.29
C LEU A 192 -19.27 -9.42 -7.23
N ALA A 193 -20.08 -10.11 -8.05
CA ALA A 193 -21.53 -10.04 -7.96
C ALA A 193 -22.09 -10.98 -6.88
N THR A 194 -21.46 -12.14 -6.72
CA THR A 194 -21.90 -13.23 -5.83
C THR A 194 -21.01 -13.42 -4.61
N TYR A 195 -19.82 -12.79 -4.58
CA TYR A 195 -18.79 -12.94 -3.56
C TYR A 195 -18.29 -14.37 -3.37
N LYS A 196 -18.43 -15.22 -4.41
CA LYS A 196 -18.01 -16.62 -4.37
C LYS A 196 -16.64 -16.81 -5.02
N LEU A 197 -15.85 -17.72 -4.45
CA LEU A 197 -14.62 -18.23 -5.06
C LEU A 197 -15.00 -18.99 -6.34
N GLN A 198 -14.42 -18.58 -7.47
CA GLN A 198 -14.59 -19.24 -8.77
C GLN A 198 -13.47 -20.24 -9.04
N LYS A 199 -12.23 -19.88 -8.71
CA LYS A 199 -11.05 -20.69 -9.02
C LYS A 199 -9.92 -20.42 -8.04
N THR A 200 -9.18 -21.47 -7.71
CA THR A 200 -7.87 -21.38 -7.06
C THR A 200 -6.80 -21.84 -8.06
N ILE A 201 -5.75 -21.05 -8.21
CA ILE A 201 -4.63 -21.32 -9.12
C ILE A 201 -3.41 -21.63 -8.26
N ASN A 202 -2.88 -22.84 -8.39
CA ASN A 202 -1.65 -23.23 -7.71
C ASN A 202 -0.44 -22.75 -8.53
N ILE A 203 0.46 -22.01 -7.89
CA ILE A 203 1.67 -21.46 -8.50
C ILE A 203 2.95 -21.98 -7.83
N SER A 204 2.86 -22.98 -6.94
CA SER A 204 3.98 -23.49 -6.14
C SER A 204 5.14 -24.06 -6.98
N SER A 205 4.86 -24.52 -8.21
CA SER A 205 5.89 -24.95 -9.17
C SER A 205 6.76 -23.81 -9.70
N HIS A 206 6.40 -22.54 -9.43
CA HIS A 206 7.09 -21.36 -9.93
C HIS A 206 7.74 -20.52 -8.81
N GLY A 207 7.59 -20.94 -7.55
CA GLY A 207 8.09 -20.26 -6.37
C GLY A 207 7.04 -20.24 -5.26
N SER A 208 7.30 -19.50 -4.20
CA SER A 208 6.48 -19.51 -2.98
C SER A 208 6.28 -18.13 -2.37
N ARG A 209 5.23 -18.03 -1.55
CA ARG A 209 4.81 -16.85 -0.80
C ARG A 209 4.46 -15.65 -1.70
N PRO A 210 3.39 -15.74 -2.52
CA PRO A 210 2.95 -14.63 -3.36
C PRO A 210 2.47 -13.43 -2.53
N ARG A 211 3.03 -12.24 -2.78
CA ARG A 211 2.72 -10.98 -2.07
C ARG A 211 1.93 -10.01 -2.94
N GLY A 212 2.61 -9.02 -3.53
CA GLY A 212 2.01 -8.03 -4.40
C GLY A 212 1.51 -8.65 -5.70
N ILE A 213 0.36 -8.15 -6.15
CA ILE A 213 -0.23 -8.44 -7.46
C ILE A 213 -0.65 -7.13 -8.12
N LYS A 214 -0.35 -6.98 -9.41
CA LYS A 214 -0.76 -5.80 -10.19
C LYS A 214 -1.16 -6.18 -11.60
N LEU A 215 -2.28 -5.63 -12.08
CA LEU A 215 -2.71 -5.70 -13.47
C LEU A 215 -2.00 -4.61 -14.28
N SER A 216 -1.52 -4.95 -15.48
CA SER A 216 -0.93 -3.99 -16.41
C SER A 216 -1.95 -2.93 -16.85
N PRO A 217 -1.54 -1.69 -17.17
CA PRO A 217 -2.46 -0.63 -17.55
C PRO A 217 -3.34 -0.97 -18.76
N ASP A 218 -2.89 -1.83 -19.67
CA ASP A 218 -3.66 -2.29 -20.83
C ASP A 218 -4.64 -3.45 -20.53
N GLY A 219 -4.67 -3.94 -19.29
CA GLY A 219 -5.54 -5.02 -18.84
C GLY A 219 -5.14 -6.42 -19.33
N ARG A 220 -3.94 -6.60 -19.88
CA ARG A 220 -3.57 -7.88 -20.53
C ARG A 220 -2.75 -8.83 -19.67
N THR A 221 -2.01 -8.33 -18.69
CA THR A 221 -1.08 -9.13 -17.91
C THR A 221 -1.13 -8.80 -16.43
N TYR A 222 -0.96 -9.81 -15.59
CA TYR A 222 -0.71 -9.62 -14.17
C TYR A 222 0.76 -9.85 -13.87
N VAL A 223 1.28 -9.11 -12.89
CA VAL A 223 2.56 -9.42 -12.24
C VAL A 223 2.30 -9.78 -10.79
N VAL A 224 2.89 -10.89 -10.34
CA VAL A 224 2.80 -11.38 -8.96
C VAL A 224 4.20 -11.62 -8.40
N THR A 225 4.56 -10.97 -7.30
CA THR A 225 5.87 -11.17 -6.63
C THR A 225 5.82 -12.39 -5.72
N LEU A 226 6.88 -13.20 -5.71
CA LEU A 226 7.03 -14.37 -4.85
C LEU A 226 8.17 -14.12 -3.85
N GLU A 227 7.84 -13.75 -2.62
CA GLU A 227 8.79 -13.20 -1.64
C GLU A 227 9.92 -14.19 -1.29
N ASN A 228 9.59 -15.46 -1.10
CA ASN A 228 10.55 -16.46 -0.63
C ASN A 228 11.39 -17.07 -1.75
N SER A 229 11.01 -16.84 -3.01
CA SER A 229 11.67 -17.42 -4.18
C SER A 229 12.42 -16.39 -5.01
N ASP A 230 12.46 -15.13 -4.55
CA ASP A 230 13.23 -14.04 -5.13
C ASP A 230 12.94 -13.86 -6.64
N ASN A 231 11.66 -13.90 -7.01
CA ASN A 231 11.20 -13.73 -8.37
C ASN A 231 9.80 -13.09 -8.44
N PHE A 232 9.40 -12.65 -9.64
CA PHE A 232 8.00 -12.38 -9.97
C PHE A 232 7.52 -13.23 -11.14
N LEU A 233 6.22 -13.49 -11.19
CA LEU A 233 5.54 -14.13 -12.29
C LEU A 233 4.86 -13.09 -13.17
N VAL A 234 4.92 -13.29 -14.48
CA VAL A 234 4.04 -12.62 -15.45
C VAL A 234 2.96 -13.61 -15.85
N LEU A 235 1.70 -13.22 -15.72
CA LEU A 235 0.54 -14.03 -16.08
C LEU A 235 -0.30 -13.30 -17.13
N ASP A 236 -1.03 -14.06 -17.97
CA ASP A 236 -2.03 -13.47 -18.87
C ASP A 236 -3.29 -13.03 -18.11
N ALA A 237 -4.26 -12.43 -18.81
CA ALA A 237 -5.54 -11.99 -18.23
C ALA A 237 -6.41 -13.14 -17.67
N ASP A 238 -6.13 -14.39 -18.05
CA ASP A 238 -6.74 -15.61 -17.51
C ASP A 238 -5.91 -16.22 -16.35
N LEU A 239 -4.87 -15.51 -15.91
CA LEU A 239 -3.95 -15.88 -14.84
C LEU A 239 -3.16 -17.16 -15.14
N LYS A 240 -2.86 -17.43 -16.42
CA LYS A 240 -1.89 -18.47 -16.79
C LYS A 240 -0.49 -17.88 -16.71
N VAL A 241 0.42 -18.60 -16.06
CA VAL A 241 1.82 -18.18 -15.94
C VAL A 241 2.49 -18.21 -17.32
N ILE A 242 2.94 -17.06 -17.78
CA ILE A 242 3.68 -16.87 -19.04
C ILE A 242 5.18 -16.97 -18.78
N LYS A 243 5.65 -16.32 -17.71
CA LYS A 243 7.08 -16.19 -17.41
C LYS A 243 7.33 -16.07 -15.91
N SER A 244 8.51 -16.51 -15.50
CA SER A 244 9.10 -16.23 -14.18
C SER A 244 10.38 -15.42 -14.40
N VAL A 245 10.57 -14.36 -13.63
CA VAL A 245 11.68 -13.41 -13.75
C VAL A 245 12.32 -13.22 -12.37
N SER A 246 13.63 -13.47 -12.28
CA SER A 246 14.38 -13.31 -11.03
C SER A 246 14.45 -11.85 -10.60
N THR A 247 14.37 -11.64 -9.29
CA THR A 247 14.56 -10.35 -8.62
C THR A 247 15.69 -10.46 -7.61
N GLU A 248 15.98 -9.34 -6.96
CA GLU A 248 16.70 -9.29 -5.70
C GLU A 248 15.82 -9.82 -4.57
N LYS A 249 16.43 -10.00 -3.39
CA LYS A 249 15.82 -10.75 -2.29
C LYS A 249 14.52 -10.13 -1.75
N GLY A 250 13.52 -10.97 -1.52
CA GLY A 250 12.26 -10.61 -0.87
C GLY A 250 11.43 -9.57 -1.64
N PRO A 251 11.08 -9.81 -2.92
CA PRO A 251 10.18 -8.95 -3.68
C PRO A 251 8.80 -8.87 -2.99
N TYR A 252 8.22 -7.67 -2.95
CA TYR A 252 6.99 -7.40 -2.20
C TYR A 252 5.99 -6.55 -2.98
N GLY A 253 6.11 -5.22 -2.94
CA GLY A 253 5.27 -4.33 -3.73
C GLY A 253 5.68 -4.39 -5.19
N VAL A 254 4.69 -4.37 -6.08
CA VAL A 254 4.89 -4.32 -7.53
C VAL A 254 3.92 -3.34 -8.18
N ALA A 255 4.40 -2.65 -9.20
CA ALA A 255 3.65 -1.68 -9.97
C ALA A 255 4.12 -1.63 -11.43
N PHE A 256 3.27 -1.09 -12.30
CA PHE A 256 3.66 -0.58 -13.60
C PHE A 256 3.74 0.95 -13.56
N ASP A 257 4.54 1.55 -14.45
CA ASP A 257 4.32 2.97 -14.80
C ASP A 257 2.99 3.12 -15.56
N ARG A 258 2.49 4.35 -15.67
CA ARG A 258 1.21 4.67 -16.35
C ARG A 258 1.05 4.06 -17.74
N GLU A 259 2.11 4.13 -18.52
CA GLU A 259 2.10 3.65 -19.91
C GLU A 259 2.32 2.14 -20.02
N GLY A 260 2.58 1.44 -18.90
CA GLY A 260 2.83 0.00 -18.89
C GLY A 260 4.14 -0.40 -19.56
N ARG A 261 5.12 0.50 -19.64
CA ARG A 261 6.43 0.28 -20.25
C ARG A 261 7.44 -0.30 -19.27
N THR A 262 7.26 -0.06 -17.97
CA THR A 262 8.17 -0.55 -16.95
C THR A 262 7.43 -1.26 -15.82
N ILE A 263 8.05 -2.29 -15.26
CA ILE A 263 7.62 -2.99 -14.04
C ILE A 263 8.59 -2.60 -12.94
N TRP A 264 8.05 -2.18 -11.79
CA TRP A 264 8.81 -1.78 -10.62
C TRP A 264 8.55 -2.77 -9.50
N VAL A 265 9.59 -3.25 -8.83
CA VAL A 265 9.51 -4.25 -7.76
C VAL A 265 10.34 -3.82 -6.55
N ALA A 266 9.69 -3.71 -5.39
CA ALA A 266 10.36 -3.46 -4.12
C ALA A 266 10.93 -4.78 -3.57
N ALA A 267 12.22 -5.02 -3.79
CA ALA A 267 12.97 -6.15 -3.24
C ALA A 267 13.45 -5.82 -1.82
N SER A 268 12.53 -6.00 -0.88
CA SER A 268 12.60 -5.47 0.49
C SER A 268 13.79 -6.00 1.31
N ARG A 269 14.20 -7.26 1.10
CA ARG A 269 15.34 -7.88 1.80
C ARG A 269 16.66 -7.66 1.07
N GLY A 270 16.61 -7.42 -0.24
CA GLY A 270 17.74 -6.98 -1.06
C GLY A 270 18.07 -5.49 -0.89
N ASN A 271 17.21 -4.72 -0.22
CA ASN A 271 17.29 -3.25 -0.12
C ASN A 271 17.41 -2.60 -1.51
N LYS A 272 16.61 -3.08 -2.47
CA LYS A 272 16.53 -2.54 -3.84
C LYS A 272 15.10 -2.20 -4.23
N LEU A 273 14.93 -1.13 -5.00
CA LEU A 273 13.79 -0.95 -5.89
C LEU A 273 14.28 -1.26 -7.31
N GLN A 274 13.80 -2.35 -7.88
CA GLN A 274 14.20 -2.80 -9.21
C GLN A 274 13.21 -2.33 -10.27
N VAL A 275 13.74 -2.01 -11.44
CA VAL A 275 12.97 -1.59 -12.62
C VAL A 275 13.29 -2.54 -13.76
N PHE A 276 12.26 -3.01 -14.44
CA PHE A 276 12.34 -3.90 -15.58
C PHE A 276 11.57 -3.29 -16.76
N ASP A 277 12.03 -3.54 -17.98
CA ASP A 277 11.25 -3.26 -19.18
C ASP A 277 10.06 -4.23 -19.23
N ALA A 278 8.84 -3.73 -19.38
CA ALA A 278 7.64 -4.56 -19.27
C ALA A 278 7.45 -5.51 -20.46
N ALA A 279 7.98 -5.16 -21.64
CA ALA A 279 7.82 -5.96 -22.85
C ALA A 279 8.84 -7.11 -22.93
N SER A 280 10.11 -6.79 -22.70
CA SER A 280 11.23 -7.73 -22.78
C SER A 280 11.56 -8.41 -21.46
N LEU A 281 11.08 -7.85 -20.34
CA LEU A 281 11.39 -8.27 -18.97
C LEU A 281 12.87 -8.12 -18.60
N ALA A 282 13.64 -7.37 -19.39
CA ALA A 282 15.04 -7.08 -19.12
C ALA A 282 15.16 -6.12 -17.92
N PRO A 283 16.13 -6.35 -17.02
CA PRO A 283 16.38 -5.41 -15.93
C PRO A 283 16.93 -4.09 -16.48
N LEU A 284 16.35 -2.98 -16.04
CA LEU A 284 16.75 -1.61 -16.40
C LEU A 284 17.54 -0.94 -15.27
N ALA A 285 17.13 -1.16 -14.01
CA ALA A 285 17.80 -0.57 -12.85
C ALA A 285 17.60 -1.40 -11.58
N ALA A 286 18.54 -1.22 -10.63
CA ALA A 286 18.46 -1.74 -9.27
C ALA A 286 18.86 -0.62 -8.29
N ILE A 287 17.89 0.20 -7.91
CA ILE A 287 18.09 1.42 -7.12
C ILE A 287 18.37 1.02 -5.66
N PRO A 288 19.50 1.39 -5.05
CA PRO A 288 19.74 1.19 -3.63
C PRO A 288 18.71 1.99 -2.80
N VAL A 289 18.05 1.31 -1.85
CA VAL A 289 17.04 1.93 -0.98
C VAL A 289 17.30 1.58 0.49
N GLY A 290 16.44 2.08 1.38
CA GLY A 290 16.46 1.77 2.81
C GLY A 290 16.09 0.32 3.14
N LYS A 291 15.82 0.07 4.43
CA LYS A 291 15.50 -1.25 4.96
C LYS A 291 13.99 -1.50 4.95
N ARG A 292 13.60 -2.71 4.51
CA ARG A 292 12.19 -3.17 4.52
C ARG A 292 11.25 -2.18 3.85
N CYS A 293 11.63 -1.74 2.64
CA CYS A 293 10.76 -0.96 1.80
C CYS A 293 9.77 -1.89 1.09
N TRP A 294 8.47 -1.68 1.30
CA TRP A 294 7.45 -2.64 0.87
C TRP A 294 6.53 -2.08 -0.20
N HIS A 295 5.93 -0.91 0.04
CA HIS A 295 5.02 -0.29 -0.91
C HIS A 295 5.49 1.08 -1.35
N PHE A 296 5.10 1.42 -2.57
CA PHE A 296 5.42 2.68 -3.20
C PHE A 296 4.26 3.11 -4.08
N SER A 297 4.30 4.38 -4.49
CA SER A 297 3.36 4.98 -5.42
C SER A 297 4.10 5.97 -6.30
N PHE A 298 3.73 6.10 -7.56
CA PHE A 298 4.18 7.23 -8.38
C PHE A 298 3.52 8.52 -7.89
N THR A 299 4.11 9.67 -8.18
CA THR A 299 3.41 10.95 -8.11
C THR A 299 2.42 11.08 -9.27
N PRO A 300 1.37 11.92 -9.17
CA PRO A 300 0.34 12.02 -10.21
C PRO A 300 0.89 12.46 -11.59
N ASP A 301 2.01 13.17 -11.61
CA ASP A 301 2.74 13.58 -12.82
C ASP A 301 3.71 12.49 -13.35
N GLU A 302 3.79 11.34 -12.68
CA GLU A 302 4.68 10.20 -12.96
C GLU A 302 6.17 10.55 -12.94
N GLN A 303 6.55 11.71 -12.41
CA GLN A 303 7.96 12.13 -12.40
C GLN A 303 8.73 11.52 -11.24
N LYS A 304 8.05 11.15 -10.15
CA LYS A 304 8.69 10.61 -8.95
C LYS A 304 7.98 9.37 -8.45
N VAL A 305 8.71 8.55 -7.70
CA VAL A 305 8.19 7.44 -6.90
C VAL A 305 8.43 7.75 -5.43
N LEU A 306 7.38 7.60 -4.62
CA LEU A 306 7.46 7.65 -3.17
C LEU A 306 7.49 6.23 -2.63
N LEU A 307 8.55 5.86 -1.91
CA LEU A 307 8.77 4.51 -1.41
C LEU A 307 8.82 4.52 0.13
N ALA A 308 7.88 3.83 0.78
CA ALA A 308 7.86 3.67 2.23
C ALA A 308 8.88 2.62 2.67
N CYS A 309 9.88 3.03 3.46
CA CYS A 309 10.94 2.18 3.99
C CYS A 309 10.78 1.99 5.50
N GLY A 310 9.97 1.01 5.88
CA GLY A 310 9.55 0.82 7.26
C GLY A 310 10.69 0.78 8.27
N ARG A 311 11.68 -0.10 8.08
CA ARG A 311 12.80 -0.25 9.04
C ARG A 311 13.88 0.82 8.91
N SER A 312 13.66 1.79 8.03
CA SER A 312 14.44 3.02 7.94
C SER A 312 13.71 4.22 8.52
N ASP A 313 12.45 4.10 8.96
CA ASP A 313 11.66 5.22 9.48
C ASP A 313 11.59 6.41 8.51
N SER A 314 11.60 6.10 7.21
CA SER A 314 11.68 7.10 6.15
C SER A 314 10.86 6.77 4.90
N VAL A 315 10.54 7.80 4.12
CA VAL A 315 9.98 7.71 2.78
C VAL A 315 10.99 8.25 1.79
N LEU A 316 11.41 7.44 0.83
CA LEU A 316 12.34 7.86 -0.23
C LEU A 316 11.56 8.49 -1.38
N VAL A 317 12.14 9.56 -1.93
CA VAL A 317 11.67 10.21 -3.16
C VAL A 317 12.64 9.84 -4.27
N ILE A 318 12.15 9.19 -5.31
CA ILE A 318 12.98 8.60 -6.37
C ILE A 318 12.55 9.21 -7.71
N ASP A 319 13.51 9.57 -8.56
CA ASP A 319 13.26 10.00 -9.93
C ASP A 319 12.79 8.79 -10.78
N ALA A 320 11.61 8.90 -11.36
CA ALA A 320 10.99 7.82 -12.11
C ALA A 320 11.64 7.58 -13.49
N LYS A 321 12.43 8.53 -13.99
CA LYS A 321 13.08 8.48 -15.31
C LYS A 321 14.55 8.10 -15.21
N ASP A 322 15.26 8.72 -14.28
CA ASP A 322 16.70 8.57 -14.12
C ASP A 322 17.07 7.50 -13.08
N TYR A 323 16.09 6.94 -12.38
CA TYR A 323 16.24 5.85 -11.40
C TYR A 323 17.20 6.18 -10.25
N LYS A 324 17.11 7.42 -9.75
CA LYS A 324 17.97 7.94 -8.67
C LYS A 324 17.14 8.36 -7.48
N VAL A 325 17.65 8.10 -6.28
CA VAL A 325 17.10 8.70 -5.05
C VAL A 325 17.38 10.20 -5.10
N LEU A 326 16.32 11.00 -5.03
CA LEU A 326 16.37 12.46 -5.01
C LEU A 326 16.38 13.00 -3.58
N ASP A 327 15.62 12.36 -2.68
CA ASP A 327 15.50 12.78 -1.30
C ASP A 327 15.13 11.60 -0.38
N THR A 328 15.40 11.77 0.91
CA THR A 328 15.00 10.86 1.98
C THR A 328 14.25 11.66 3.04
N LEU A 329 12.95 11.46 3.12
CA LEU A 329 12.09 12.14 4.08
C LEU A 329 12.05 11.33 5.38
N GLU A 330 12.62 11.90 6.44
CA GLU A 330 12.74 11.26 7.75
C GLU A 330 11.53 11.55 8.67
N GLY A 331 11.44 10.82 9.78
CA GLY A 331 10.46 11.08 10.85
C GLY A 331 9.16 10.28 10.73
N TYR A 332 9.09 9.36 9.76
CA TYR A 332 7.99 8.41 9.63
C TYR A 332 8.17 7.27 10.63
N LYS A 333 7.10 6.77 11.23
CA LYS A 333 7.19 5.74 12.28
C LYS A 333 6.84 4.37 11.72
N LEU A 334 7.84 3.62 11.27
CA LEU A 334 7.68 2.33 10.59
C LEU A 334 6.67 2.44 9.42
N PRO A 335 6.94 3.30 8.41
CA PRO A 335 6.01 3.52 7.31
C PRO A 335 5.78 2.23 6.49
N TRP A 336 4.56 2.05 6.00
CA TRP A 336 4.17 0.83 5.30
C TRP A 336 3.59 1.09 3.92
N GLY A 337 2.43 1.76 3.85
CA GLY A 337 1.67 1.99 2.64
C GLY A 337 1.76 3.43 2.19
N VAL A 338 1.73 3.65 0.88
CA VAL A 338 1.73 4.98 0.27
C VAL A 338 0.69 5.02 -0.84
N VAL A 339 -0.16 6.05 -0.84
CA VAL A 339 -1.07 6.37 -1.95
C VAL A 339 -1.03 7.88 -2.22
N THR A 340 -1.23 8.29 -3.47
CA THR A 340 -1.34 9.70 -3.84
C THR A 340 -2.77 10.10 -4.19
N TYR A 341 -3.06 11.39 -4.07
CA TYR A 341 -4.22 12.02 -4.69
C TYR A 341 -3.81 13.29 -5.46
N PRO A 342 -4.19 13.46 -6.75
CA PRO A 342 -4.89 12.49 -7.60
C PRO A 342 -4.20 11.11 -7.65
N LYS A 343 -4.98 10.07 -7.96
CA LYS A 343 -4.41 8.72 -8.06
C LYS A 343 -3.40 8.68 -9.21
N SER A 344 -2.26 8.08 -8.96
CA SER A 344 -1.26 7.73 -9.96
C SER A 344 -1.28 6.23 -10.22
N ASP A 345 -0.65 5.82 -11.32
CA ASP A 345 -0.37 4.42 -11.56
C ASP A 345 0.65 3.91 -10.52
N GLY A 346 0.63 2.62 -10.24
CA GLY A 346 1.46 2.03 -9.19
C GLY A 346 1.10 2.38 -7.74
N SER A 347 0.18 3.31 -7.49
CA SER A 347 -0.49 3.43 -6.19
C SER A 347 -1.09 2.08 -5.79
N LEU A 348 -1.12 1.79 -4.48
CA LEU A 348 -1.82 0.60 -3.98
C LEU A 348 -3.26 0.59 -4.46
N ASP A 349 -3.84 1.76 -4.73
CA ASP A 349 -5.25 1.92 -4.94
C ASP A 349 -5.58 2.62 -6.27
N THR A 350 -5.06 2.07 -7.37
CA THR A 350 -5.36 2.54 -8.73
C THR A 350 -6.78 2.17 -9.13
N ALA A 351 -7.55 3.17 -9.56
CA ALA A 351 -8.75 2.96 -10.36
C ALA A 351 -8.38 3.27 -11.81
N LYS A 352 -8.43 2.30 -12.73
CA LYS A 352 -8.51 2.69 -14.13
C LYS A 352 -9.99 2.89 -14.46
N THR A 353 -10.35 4.14 -14.68
CA THR A 353 -11.44 4.47 -15.59
C THR A 353 -11.00 4.04 -16.98
N THR A 354 -11.70 3.06 -17.53
CA THR A 354 -11.70 2.82 -18.96
C THR A 354 -12.14 4.10 -19.65
N GLY A 355 -11.31 4.68 -20.51
CA GLY A 355 -11.62 5.99 -21.09
C GLY A 355 -10.60 6.52 -22.09
N LYS A 356 -10.39 5.80 -23.20
CA LYS A 356 -10.74 6.31 -24.53
C LYS A 356 -10.98 5.15 -25.48
#